data_AF-J7QSD8-F1
#
_entry.id   AF-J7QSD8-F1
#
_cell.length_a   1.000
_cell.length_b   1.000
_cell.length_c   1.000
_cell.angle_alpha   90.00
_cell.angle_beta   90.00
_cell.angle_gamma   90.00
#
_symmetry.space_group_name_H-M   'P 1'
#
loop_
_entity.id
_entity.type
_entity.pdbx_description
1 polymer ?
#
loop_
_entity_poly.entity_id
_entity_poly.type
_entity_poly.pdbx_seq_one_letter_code
_entity_poly.pdbx_strand_id
1 'polypeptide(L)'
;MSTCFFFDSALRLDQTKELLSQAREKYRDILRYFWLSEVEEARPPNIEDDAEYGFDPKCTFLIEWNKERSELLELIPAIFYEAFGKENILVRDNNYDVVPPPKTVD
;
A
#
# COMPACT_ATOMS: atom_id res chain seq x y z
N MET A 1 15.06 -10.71 8.09
CA MET A 1 14.56 -9.72 7.11
C MET A 1 13.30 -9.10 7.68
N SER A 2 13.14 -7.79 7.55
CA SER A 2 11.86 -7.14 7.85
C SER A 2 10.88 -7.46 6.73
N THR A 3 9.58 -7.60 7.02
CA THR A 3 8.56 -7.81 5.98
C THR A 3 7.96 -6.47 5.62
N CYS A 4 8.03 -6.11 4.34
CA CYS A 4 7.53 -4.83 3.83
C CYS A 4 6.50 -5.06 2.73
N PHE A 5 5.60 -4.09 2.61
CA PHE A 5 4.76 -3.89 1.45
C PHE A 5 5.04 -2.51 0.86
N PHE A 6 5.16 -2.44 -0.45
CA PHE A 6 5.33 -1.20 -1.21
C PHE A 6 4.00 -0.83 -1.85
N PHE A 7 3.64 0.44 -1.76
CA PHE A 7 2.37 0.96 -2.25
C PHE A 7 2.64 2.12 -3.19
N ASP A 8 2.11 2.00 -4.39
CA ASP A 8 2.13 3.07 -5.38
C ASP A 8 0.68 3.48 -5.67
N SER A 9 0.40 4.78 -5.58
CA SER A 9 -0.95 5.36 -5.66
C SER A 9 -1.08 6.21 -6.92
N ALA A 10 -2.16 6.02 -7.67
CA ALA A 10 -2.51 6.86 -8.82
C ALA A 10 -3.14 8.21 -8.41
N LEU A 11 -3.31 8.44 -7.10
CA LEU A 11 -3.88 9.67 -6.54
C LEU A 11 -2.78 10.69 -6.21
N ARG A 12 -3.14 11.97 -6.24
CA ARG A 12 -2.21 13.06 -5.90
C ARG A 12 -1.84 13.02 -4.41
N LEU A 13 -0.72 13.67 -4.07
CA LEU A 13 -0.12 13.65 -2.74
C LEU A 13 -1.10 13.93 -1.60
N ASP A 14 -1.90 14.98 -1.71
CA ASP A 14 -2.86 15.35 -0.65
C ASP A 14 -3.95 14.28 -0.46
N GLN A 15 -4.47 13.72 -1.55
CA GLN A 15 -5.49 12.67 -1.52
C GLN A 15 -4.92 11.37 -0.95
N THR A 16 -3.70 11.00 -1.35
CA THR A 16 -3.00 9.82 -0.82
C THR A 16 -2.75 9.96 0.68
N LYS A 17 -2.30 11.14 1.14
CA LYS A 17 -2.09 11.42 2.57
C LYS A 17 -3.40 11.39 3.36
N GLU A 18 -4.47 11.95 2.81
CA GLU A 18 -5.79 11.93 3.44
C GLU A 18 -6.32 10.50 3.60
N LEU A 19 -6.32 9.69 2.53
CA LEU A 19 -6.77 8.30 2.59
C LEU A 19 -5.89 7.44 3.49
N LEU A 20 -4.57 7.64 3.48
CA LEU A 20 -3.67 6.95 4.40
C LEU A 20 -4.01 7.30 5.87
N SER A 21 -4.29 8.57 6.17
CA SER A 21 -4.71 8.98 7.50
C SER A 21 -6.05 8.34 7.91
N GLN A 22 -7.03 8.33 7.00
CA GLN A 22 -8.34 7.70 7.24
C GLN A 22 -8.21 6.19 7.46
N ALA A 23 -7.36 5.51 6.67
CA ALA A 23 -7.07 4.08 6.84
C ALA A 23 -6.41 3.82 8.21
N ARG A 24 -5.44 4.65 8.62
CA ARG A 24 -4.80 4.55 9.94
C ARG A 24 -5.79 4.67 11.10
N GLU A 25 -6.80 5.52 10.95
CA GLU A 25 -7.86 5.68 11.96
C GLU A 25 -8.83 4.49 11.94
N LYS A 26 -9.36 4.14 10.77
CA LYS A 26 -10.34 3.05 10.60
C LYS A 26 -9.79 1.68 11.01
N TYR A 27 -8.54 1.38 10.65
CA TYR A 27 -7.87 0.11 10.93
C TYR A 27 -6.81 0.22 12.02
N ARG A 28 -6.99 1.16 12.96
CA ARG A 28 -6.01 1.43 14.03
C ARG A 28 -5.59 0.19 14.81
N ASP A 29 -6.52 -0.73 15.06
CA ASP A 29 -6.24 -1.96 15.81
C ASP A 29 -5.27 -2.90 15.09
N ILE A 30 -5.13 -2.75 13.77
CA ILE A 30 -4.19 -3.51 12.93
C ILE A 30 -2.95 -2.66 12.66
N LEU A 31 -3.13 -1.47 12.08
CA LEU A 31 -2.03 -0.63 11.56
C LEU A 31 -1.11 -0.07 12.66
N ARG A 32 -1.53 -0.07 13.93
CA ARG A 32 -0.64 0.33 15.05
C ARG A 32 0.58 -0.58 15.24
N TYR A 33 0.54 -1.81 14.72
CA TYR A 33 1.62 -2.79 14.80
C TYR A 33 2.62 -2.68 13.63
N PHE A 34 2.46 -1.69 12.76
CA PHE A 34 3.29 -1.52 11.58
C PHE A 34 3.91 -0.12 11.57
N TRP A 35 5.12 -0.03 11.05
CA TRP A 35 5.71 1.25 10.70
C TRP A 35 5.25 1.66 9.30
N LEU A 36 4.82 2.91 9.16
CA LEU A 36 4.38 3.49 7.90
C LEU A 36 5.36 4.61 7.55
N SER A 37 5.87 4.61 6.33
CA SER A 37 6.69 5.71 5.83
C SER A 37 5.85 6.97 5.61
N GLU A 38 6.54 8.09 5.36
CA GLU A 38 5.89 9.23 4.74
C GLU A 38 5.46 8.89 3.31
N VAL A 39 4.44 9.62 2.82
CA VAL A 39 4.02 9.57 1.42
C VAL A 39 4.89 10.53 0.62
N GLU A 40 5.58 10.01 -0.40
CA GLU A 40 6.39 10.76 -1.34
C GLU A 40 5.76 10.77 -2.73
N GLU A 41 6.20 11.69 -3.60
CA GLU A 41 5.87 11.61 -5.02
C GLU A 41 6.57 10.39 -5.66
N ALA A 42 5.89 9.75 -6.62
CA ALA A 42 6.46 8.63 -7.35
C ALA A 42 7.71 9.08 -8.12
N ARG A 43 8.77 8.28 -8.04
CA ARG A 43 10.04 8.54 -8.73
C ARG A 43 10.05 7.86 -10.10
N PRO A 44 10.88 8.31 -11.06
CA PRO A 44 10.93 7.72 -12.40
C PRO A 44 11.06 6.20 -12.44
N PRO A 45 11.89 5.54 -11.59
CA PRO A 45 11.96 4.07 -11.58
C PRO A 45 10.62 3.40 -11.26
N ASN A 46 9.89 3.89 -10.26
CA ASN A 46 8.56 3.35 -9.92
C ASN A 46 7.57 3.56 -11.08
N ILE A 47 7.63 4.71 -11.76
CA ILE A 47 6.74 4.97 -12.90
C ILE A 47 7.03 3.99 -14.05
N GLU A 48 8.30 3.70 -14.33
CA GLU A 48 8.70 2.74 -15.36
C GLU A 48 8.29 1.30 -14.99
N ASP A 49 8.50 0.90 -13.74
CA ASP A 49 8.15 -0.43 -13.24
C ASP A 49 6.63 -0.62 -13.14
N ASP A 50 5.85 0.42 -12.81
CA ASP A 50 4.38 0.33 -12.71
C ASP A 50 3.69 0.32 -14.07
N ALA A 51 4.33 0.89 -15.09
CA ALA A 51 3.80 0.96 -16.44
C ALA A 51 3.63 -0.44 -17.07
N GLU A 52 4.41 -1.44 -16.66
CA GLU A 52 4.24 -2.83 -17.11
C GLU A 52 2.90 -3.44 -16.68
N TYR A 53 2.31 -2.90 -15.60
CA TYR A 53 0.99 -3.26 -15.09
C TYR A 53 -0.12 -2.33 -15.58
N GLY A 54 0.20 -1.37 -16.47
CA GLY A 54 -0.74 -0.35 -16.93
C GLY A 54 -1.15 0.63 -15.83
N PHE A 55 -0.31 0.80 -14.80
CA PHE A 55 -0.57 1.68 -13.66
C PHE A 55 0.29 2.95 -13.77
N ASP A 56 -0.29 4.11 -13.44
CA ASP A 56 0.38 5.43 -13.50
C ASP A 56 0.50 6.01 -12.08
N PRO A 57 1.60 5.71 -11.36
CA PRO A 57 1.75 6.11 -9.97
C PRO A 57 2.12 7.60 -9.88
N LYS A 58 1.47 8.30 -8.95
CA LYS A 58 1.76 9.69 -8.58
C LYS A 58 2.45 9.78 -7.23
N CYS A 59 2.20 8.82 -6.35
CA CYS A 59 2.76 8.80 -5.01
C CYS A 59 3.19 7.40 -4.62
N THR A 60 4.16 7.31 -3.72
CA THR A 60 4.66 6.05 -3.16
C THR A 60 4.77 6.13 -1.65
N PHE A 61 4.55 5.00 -0.97
CA PHE A 61 4.80 4.81 0.45
C PHE A 61 5.03 3.32 0.73
N LEU A 62 5.56 3.00 1.91
CA LEU A 62 5.77 1.62 2.32
C LEU A 62 5.29 1.37 3.74
N ILE A 63 4.96 0.11 4.01
CA ILE A 63 4.59 -0.39 5.32
C ILE A 63 5.54 -1.49 5.70
N GLU A 64 6.18 -1.35 6.85
CA GLU A 64 7.14 -2.29 7.39
C GLU A 64 6.60 -2.92 8.68
N TRP A 65 6.72 -4.24 8.76
CA TRP A 65 6.38 -5.01 9.94
C TRP A 65 7.47 -4.93 11.02
N ASN A 66 7.11 -4.48 12.22
CA ASN A 66 8.05 -4.21 13.30
C ASN A 66 8.25 -5.40 14.27
N LYS A 67 8.03 -6.64 13.82
CA LYS A 67 8.20 -7.91 14.57
C LYS A 67 7.11 -8.27 15.59
N GLU A 68 5.94 -7.60 15.57
CA GLU A 68 4.78 -7.95 16.39
C GLU A 68 3.56 -8.35 15.55
N ARG A 69 2.76 -9.32 15.99
CA ARG A 69 1.49 -9.69 15.35
C ARG A 69 1.63 -10.08 13.86
N SER A 70 2.56 -11.00 13.55
CA SER A 70 2.81 -11.46 12.18
C SER A 70 1.56 -11.99 11.46
N GLU A 71 0.59 -12.51 12.20
CA GLU A 71 -0.68 -12.99 11.66
C GLU A 71 -1.52 -11.88 11.00
N LEU A 72 -1.21 -10.61 11.24
CA LEU A 72 -1.89 -9.47 10.64
C LEU A 72 -1.32 -9.06 9.28
N LEU A 73 -0.16 -9.62 8.87
CA LEU A 73 0.51 -9.28 7.60
C LEU A 73 -0.39 -9.51 6.38
N GLU A 74 -1.16 -10.60 6.39
CA GLU A 74 -2.05 -10.95 5.27
C GLU A 74 -3.19 -9.94 5.07
N LEU A 75 -3.53 -9.15 6.09
CA LEU A 75 -4.60 -8.16 6.03
C LEU A 75 -4.15 -6.85 5.38
N ILE A 76 -2.84 -6.59 5.35
CA ILE A 76 -2.29 -5.29 4.96
C ILE A 76 -2.67 -4.92 3.51
N PRO A 77 -2.42 -5.75 2.48
CA PRO A 77 -2.85 -5.43 1.12
C PRO A 77 -4.37 -5.18 1.02
N ALA A 78 -5.19 -6.01 1.67
CA ALA A 78 -6.64 -5.89 1.63
C ALA A 78 -7.15 -4.56 2.20
N ILE A 79 -6.56 -4.09 3.31
CA ILE A 79 -6.89 -2.79 3.91
C ILE A 79 -6.68 -1.65 2.91
N PHE A 80 -5.57 -1.67 2.18
CA PHE A 80 -5.23 -0.60 1.25
C PHE A 80 -6.04 -0.67 -0.04
N TYR A 81 -6.36 -1.86 -0.53
CA TYR A 81 -7.32 -2.03 -1.62
C TYR A 81 -8.72 -1.54 -1.26
N GLU A 82 -9.19 -1.76 -0.01
CA GLU A 82 -10.46 -1.23 0.46
C GLU A 82 -10.42 0.30 0.63
N ALA A 83 -9.33 0.85 1.17
CA ALA A 83 -9.22 2.27 1.45
C ALA A 83 -9.03 3.14 0.19
N PHE A 84 -8.28 2.65 -0.80
CA PHE A 84 -7.96 3.42 -2.00
C PHE A 84 -8.83 3.05 -3.21
N GLY A 85 -9.38 1.83 -3.24
CA GLY A 85 -9.94 1.25 -4.45
C GLY A 85 -8.84 0.62 -5.30
N LYS A 86 -9.13 -0.56 -5.88
CA LYS A 86 -8.15 -1.37 -6.64
C LYS A 86 -7.60 -0.70 -7.89
N GLU A 87 -8.29 0.29 -8.41
CA GLU A 87 -7.87 1.09 -9.56
C GLU A 87 -6.91 2.23 -9.18
N ASN A 88 -6.79 2.55 -7.89
CA ASN A 88 -6.02 3.70 -7.42
C ASN A 88 -4.74 3.31 -6.66
N ILE A 89 -4.51 2.02 -6.40
CA ILE A 89 -3.34 1.55 -5.67
C ILE A 89 -2.79 0.25 -6.25
N LEU A 90 -1.48 0.18 -6.37
CA LEU A 90 -0.72 -1.03 -6.69
C LEU A 90 0.07 -1.43 -5.45
N VAL A 91 0.03 -2.71 -5.08
CA VAL A 91 0.69 -3.24 -3.89
C VAL A 91 1.72 -4.29 -4.29
N ARG A 92 2.94 -4.18 -3.78
CA ARG A 92 4.00 -5.18 -3.94
C ARG A 92 4.49 -5.72 -2.61
N ASP A 93 4.92 -6.98 -2.61
CA ASP A 93 5.54 -7.60 -1.45
C ASP A 93 7.06 -7.35 -1.39
N ASN A 94 7.73 -8.01 -0.45
CA ASN A 94 9.18 -7.92 -0.26
C ASN A 94 10.03 -8.41 -1.45
N ASN A 95 9.45 -9.23 -2.34
CA ASN A 95 10.11 -9.72 -3.54
C ASN A 95 9.82 -8.82 -4.75
N TYR A 96 9.10 -7.71 -4.55
CA TYR A 96 8.56 -6.84 -5.59
C TYR A 96 7.49 -7.50 -6.46
N ASP A 97 6.92 -8.63 -6.02
CA ASP A 97 5.80 -9.27 -6.72
C ASP A 97 4.51 -8.50 -6.44
N VAL A 98 3.70 -8.27 -7.48
CA VAL A 98 2.39 -7.62 -7.33
C VAL A 98 1.44 -8.51 -6.55
N VAL A 99 0.90 -7.98 -5.46
CA VAL A 99 -0.10 -8.64 -4.62
C VAL A 99 -1.49 -8.29 -5.15
N PRO A 100 -2.28 -9.26 -5.64
CA PRO A 100 -3.59 -8.96 -6.22
C PRO A 100 -4.60 -8.53 -5.14
N PRO A 101 -5.63 -7.73 -5.50
CA PRO A 101 -6.73 -7.43 -4.60
C PRO A 101 -7.46 -8.71 -4.18
N PRO A 102 -8.06 -8.75 -2.98
CA PRO A 102 -8.91 -9.86 -2.57
C PRO A 102 -10.01 -10.09 -3.61
N LYS A 103 -10.30 -11.36 -3.91
CA LYS A 103 -11.46 -11.69 -4.75
C LYS A 103 -12.71 -11.21 -4.03
N THR A 104 -13.44 -10.28 -4.62
CA THR A 104 -14.80 -9.97 -4.19
C THR A 104 -15.63 -11.25 -4.35
N VAL A 105 -16.18 -11.74 -3.25
CA VAL A 105 -17.25 -12.72 -3.31
C VAL A 105 -18.51 -11.92 -3.59
N ASP A 106 -18.98 -11.97 -4.84
CA ASP A 106 -20.28 -11.42 -5.24
C ASP A 106 -21.43 -12.10 -4.49
#